data_AF-A0A7X4KH02-F1
#
_entry.id   AF-A0A7X4KH02-F1
#
_cell.length_a   1.000
_cell.length_b   1.000
_cell.length_c   1.000
_cell.angle_alpha   90.00
_cell.angle_beta   90.00
_cell.angle_gamma   90.00
#
_symmetry.space_group_name_H-M   'P 1'
#
loop_
_entity.id
_entity.type
_entity.pdbx_description
1 polymer ?
#
loop_
_entity_poly.entity_id
_entity_poly.type
_entity_poly.pdbx_seq_one_letter_code
_entity_poly.pdbx_strand_id
1 'polypeptide(L)'
;MQSKPIAVSQFDGTVNLLKLNLITGEREIIAADAVNEDDVSFGLFEVESEQPKLEYLALLATPDGPLLVFDDDVYYPEPGKTTIDITDDGNYSHFKLMNDGELVFGLFYESKFGIGLHPYNRTREDIDFYYWLSKKISDPKFYTTYTKDIEYLS
;
A
#
# COMPACT_ATOMS: atom_id res chain seq x y z
N MET A 1 2.76 -3.89 -26.72
CA MET A 1 2.87 -2.93 -25.61
C MET A 1 3.25 -3.73 -24.39
N GLN A 2 4.30 -3.34 -23.66
CA GLN A 2 4.63 -4.02 -22.41
C GLN A 2 3.53 -3.69 -21.39
N SER A 3 2.85 -4.72 -20.91
CA SER A 3 1.94 -4.63 -19.78
C SER A 3 2.67 -5.17 -18.55
N LYS A 4 2.52 -4.52 -17.40
CA LYS A 4 3.09 -4.99 -16.13
C LYS A 4 1.98 -5.06 -15.07
N PRO A 5 0.99 -5.94 -15.26
CA PRO A 5 -0.09 -6.13 -14.30
C PRO A 5 0.44 -6.87 -13.08
N ILE A 6 0.02 -6.46 -11.89
CA ILE A 6 0.27 -7.11 -10.62
C ILE A 6 -1.05 -7.27 -9.87
N ALA A 7 -1.11 -8.21 -8.93
CA ALA A 7 -2.21 -8.32 -7.97
C ALA A 7 -1.65 -8.19 -6.54
N VAL A 8 -2.35 -7.47 -5.68
CA VAL A 8 -1.89 -7.12 -4.33
C VAL A 8 -3.03 -7.29 -3.34
N SER A 9 -2.77 -7.85 -2.17
CA SER A 9 -3.81 -8.17 -1.18
C SER A 9 -4.29 -6.96 -0.38
N GLN A 10 -5.57 -6.93 -0.03
CA GLN A 10 -6.11 -5.89 0.85
C GLN A 10 -5.56 -6.07 2.28
N PHE A 11 -5.21 -4.97 2.92
CA PHE A 11 -4.55 -4.97 4.23
C PHE A 11 -5.43 -5.54 5.35
N ASP A 12 -6.73 -5.29 5.28
CA ASP A 12 -7.73 -5.71 6.28
C ASP A 12 -8.08 -7.21 6.26
N GLY A 13 -7.44 -7.98 5.38
CA GLY A 13 -7.63 -9.42 5.26
C GLY A 13 -8.97 -9.85 4.66
N THR A 14 -9.66 -8.95 3.96
CA THR A 14 -10.76 -9.30 3.05
C THR A 14 -10.26 -10.09 1.83
N VAL A 15 -11.19 -10.73 1.11
CA VAL A 15 -10.89 -11.58 -0.06
C VAL A 15 -10.86 -10.74 -1.34
N ASN A 16 -10.19 -9.60 -1.28
CA ASN A 16 -10.05 -8.64 -2.37
C ASN A 16 -8.59 -8.46 -2.76
N LEU A 17 -8.35 -8.29 -4.05
CA LEU A 17 -7.06 -7.91 -4.60
C LEU A 17 -7.20 -6.61 -5.39
N LEU A 18 -6.19 -5.76 -5.29
CA LEU A 18 -5.97 -4.68 -6.22
C LEU A 18 -5.18 -5.23 -7.39
N LYS A 19 -5.80 -5.25 -8.57
CA LYS A 19 -5.09 -5.48 -9.82
C LYS A 19 -4.66 -4.15 -10.39
N LEU A 20 -3.36 -3.96 -10.55
CA LEU A 20 -2.74 -2.69 -10.95
C LEU A 20 -1.77 -2.92 -12.11
N ASN A 21 -1.83 -2.08 -13.13
CA ASN A 21 -0.80 -2.03 -14.17
C ASN A 21 0.22 -0.93 -13.86
N LEU A 22 1.46 -1.32 -13.54
CA LEU A 22 2.51 -0.37 -13.16
C LEU A 22 2.97 0.56 -14.31
N ILE A 23 2.60 0.27 -15.56
CA ILE A 23 2.94 1.13 -16.71
C ILE A 23 1.79 2.07 -17.06
N THR A 24 0.56 1.57 -17.09
CA THR A 24 -0.60 2.37 -17.55
C THR A 24 -1.35 3.06 -16.41
N GLY A 25 -1.14 2.65 -15.16
CA GLY A 25 -1.91 3.11 -14.00
C GLY A 25 -3.34 2.55 -13.92
N GLU A 26 -3.72 1.69 -14.87
CA GLU A 26 -5.02 1.02 -14.86
C GLU A 26 -5.16 0.14 -13.61
N ARG A 27 -6.33 0.22 -12.98
CA ARG A 27 -6.58 -0.36 -11.66
C ARG A 27 -8.02 -0.80 -11.49
N GLU A 28 -8.20 -1.95 -10.85
CA GLU A 28 -9.51 -2.50 -10.50
C GLU A 28 -9.41 -3.36 -9.23
N ILE A 29 -10.48 -3.39 -8.45
CA ILE A 29 -10.64 -4.34 -7.35
C ILE A 29 -11.25 -5.63 -7.91
N ILE A 30 -10.61 -6.75 -7.63
CA ILE A 30 -11.06 -8.09 -8.07
C ILE A 30 -11.14 -9.03 -6.87
N ALA A 31 -11.92 -10.11 -7.01
CA ALA A 31 -11.97 -11.16 -6.01
C ALA A 31 -10.65 -11.96 -5.98
N ALA A 32 -10.25 -12.43 -4.79
CA ALA A 32 -8.97 -13.13 -4.66
C ALA A 32 -8.92 -14.48 -5.39
N ASP A 33 -10.06 -15.12 -5.66
CA ASP A 33 -10.14 -16.36 -6.44
C ASP A 33 -9.95 -16.17 -7.96
N ALA A 34 -9.85 -14.91 -8.43
CA ALA A 34 -9.56 -14.59 -9.81
C ALA A 34 -8.07 -14.72 -10.18
N VAL A 35 -7.17 -14.89 -9.19
CA VAL A 35 -5.72 -14.96 -9.36
C VAL A 35 -5.19 -16.13 -8.51
N ASN A 36 -4.20 -16.88 -9.01
CA ASN A 36 -3.58 -17.91 -8.17
C ASN A 36 -2.82 -17.25 -7.00
N GLU A 37 -2.86 -17.85 -5.82
CA GLU A 37 -2.18 -17.30 -4.63
C GLU A 37 -0.68 -17.04 -4.87
N ASP A 38 -0.02 -17.91 -5.65
CA ASP A 38 1.40 -17.78 -6.00
C ASP A 38 1.70 -16.60 -6.96
N ASP A 39 0.69 -16.10 -7.67
CA ASP A 39 0.79 -14.97 -8.62
C ASP A 39 0.51 -13.61 -7.93
N VAL A 40 0.17 -13.62 -6.63
CA VAL A 40 -0.07 -12.40 -5.86
C VAL A 40 1.26 -11.80 -5.43
N SER A 41 1.51 -10.56 -5.87
CA SER A 41 2.71 -9.81 -5.54
C SER A 41 2.81 -9.54 -4.04
N PHE A 42 4.04 -9.56 -3.52
CA PHE A 42 4.30 -9.19 -2.14
C PHE A 42 4.02 -7.70 -1.92
N GLY A 43 2.90 -7.41 -1.26
CA GLY A 43 2.44 -6.05 -1.02
C GLY A 43 1.08 -6.04 -0.34
N LEU A 44 0.63 -4.86 0.06
CA LEU A 44 -0.66 -4.65 0.70
C LEU A 44 -1.28 -3.33 0.20
N PHE A 45 -2.61 -3.22 0.17
CA PHE A 45 -3.29 -1.96 -0.14
C PHE A 45 -4.48 -1.68 0.79
N GLU A 46 -4.90 -0.42 0.84
CA GLU A 46 -6.10 0.06 1.53
C GLU A 46 -6.94 0.93 0.59
N VAL A 47 -8.27 0.87 0.70
CA VAL A 47 -9.23 1.61 -0.15
C VAL A 47 -9.91 2.71 0.65
N GLU A 48 -9.78 3.96 0.20
CA GLU A 48 -10.47 5.10 0.83
C GLU A 48 -11.85 5.39 0.26
N SER A 49 -11.99 5.26 -1.06
CA SER A 49 -13.27 5.43 -1.72
C SER A 49 -13.33 4.56 -2.98
N GLU A 50 -14.50 4.00 -3.28
CA GLU A 50 -14.76 3.30 -4.54
C GLU A 50 -15.59 4.15 -5.52
N GLN A 51 -16.23 5.23 -5.04
CA GLN A 51 -17.11 6.08 -5.85
C GLN A 51 -16.93 7.57 -5.51
N PRO A 52 -16.86 8.47 -6.52
CA PRO A 52 -16.98 8.22 -7.96
C PRO A 52 -15.69 7.71 -8.64
N LYS A 53 -14.57 7.64 -7.91
CA LYS A 53 -13.27 7.11 -8.36
C LYS A 53 -12.71 6.18 -7.29
N LEU A 54 -11.94 5.17 -7.69
CA LEU A 54 -11.18 4.32 -6.77
C LEU A 54 -9.96 5.09 -6.23
N GLU A 55 -10.03 5.45 -4.95
CA GLU A 55 -8.94 6.03 -4.16
C GLU A 55 -8.35 4.95 -3.25
N TYR A 56 -7.04 4.77 -3.32
CA TYR A 56 -6.34 3.72 -2.60
C TYR A 56 -4.89 4.12 -2.33
N LEU A 57 -4.28 3.48 -1.32
CA LEU A 57 -2.85 3.49 -1.11
C LEU A 57 -2.34 2.05 -1.14
N ALA A 58 -1.43 1.73 -2.05
CA ALA A 58 -0.76 0.44 -2.13
C ALA A 58 0.72 0.55 -1.77
N LEU A 59 1.22 -0.49 -1.12
CA LEU A 59 2.62 -0.70 -0.80
C LEU A 59 3.08 -2.01 -1.45
N LEU A 60 4.11 -1.93 -2.28
CA LEU A 60 4.63 -3.05 -3.07
C LEU A 60 6.09 -3.29 -2.75
N ALA A 61 6.51 -4.55 -2.80
CA ALA A 61 7.93 -4.88 -2.84
C ALA A 61 8.45 -4.81 -4.27
N THR A 62 9.65 -4.26 -4.43
CA THR A 62 10.35 -4.17 -5.71
C THR A 62 11.84 -4.48 -5.53
N PRO A 63 12.62 -4.74 -6.60
CA PRO A 63 14.06 -4.94 -6.48
C PRO A 63 14.81 -3.74 -5.88
N ASP A 64 14.21 -2.54 -5.96
CA ASP A 64 14.77 -1.29 -5.43
C ASP A 64 14.24 -0.96 -4.03
N GLY A 65 13.41 -1.83 -3.45
CA GLY A 65 12.79 -1.66 -2.14
C GLY A 65 11.29 -1.34 -2.20
N PRO A 66 10.73 -0.74 -1.15
CA PRO A 66 9.30 -0.44 -1.09
C PRO A 66 8.91 0.58 -2.16
N LEU A 67 7.76 0.36 -2.77
CA LEU A 67 7.12 1.30 -3.68
C LEU A 67 5.72 1.61 -3.14
N LEU A 68 5.47 2.88 -2.88
CA LEU A 68 4.13 3.39 -2.59
C LEU A 68 3.47 3.80 -3.90
N VAL A 69 2.24 3.34 -4.12
CA VAL A 69 1.40 3.77 -5.23
C VAL A 69 0.16 4.41 -4.63
N PHE A 70 -0.06 5.67 -4.98
CA PHE A 70 -1.25 6.40 -4.57
C PHE A 70 -1.87 7.01 -5.81
N ASP A 71 -3.09 6.57 -6.14
CA ASP A 71 -3.82 7.05 -7.31
C ASP A 71 -3.01 6.89 -8.63
N ASP A 72 -2.50 7.98 -9.19
CA ASP A 72 -1.71 8.03 -10.42
C ASP A 72 -0.21 8.32 -10.13
N ASP A 73 0.13 8.48 -8.85
CA ASP A 73 1.48 8.79 -8.37
C ASP A 73 2.18 7.53 -7.84
N VAL A 74 3.49 7.49 -8.06
CA VAL A 74 4.38 6.46 -7.55
C VAL A 74 5.52 7.11 -6.77
N TYR A 75 5.86 6.53 -5.62
CA TYR A 75 6.88 7.08 -4.75
C TYR A 75 7.72 5.98 -4.12
N TYR A 76 9.04 6.10 -4.24
CA TYR A 76 10.01 5.23 -3.58
C TYR A 76 10.44 5.89 -2.27
N PRO A 77 10.06 5.33 -1.10
CA PRO A 77 10.52 5.85 0.17
C PRO A 77 12.04 5.80 0.31
N GLU A 78 12.62 6.84 0.90
CA GLU A 78 14.04 6.91 1.22
C GLU A 78 14.26 6.70 2.73
N PRO A 79 15.07 5.71 3.15
CA PRO A 79 15.37 5.48 4.55
C PRO A 79 15.94 6.73 5.23
N GLY A 80 15.32 7.13 6.34
CA GLY A 80 15.77 8.28 7.14
C GLY A 80 15.37 9.65 6.58
N LYS A 81 14.79 9.73 5.39
CA LYS A 81 14.22 10.95 4.83
C LYS A 81 12.70 10.92 4.74
N THR A 82 12.15 9.77 4.35
CA THR A 82 10.70 9.59 4.28
C THR A 82 10.14 9.39 5.69
N THR A 83 9.19 10.25 6.05
CA THR A 83 8.42 10.13 7.30
C THR A 83 6.93 10.20 6.99
N ILE A 84 6.12 9.74 7.94
CA ILE A 84 4.67 9.83 7.86
C ILE A 84 4.17 10.52 9.12
N ASP A 85 3.46 11.62 8.92
CA ASP A 85 2.77 12.33 9.99
C ASP A 85 1.28 12.00 9.93
N ILE A 86 0.73 11.56 11.05
CA ILE A 86 -0.70 11.32 11.21
C ILE A 86 -1.22 12.27 12.27
N THR A 87 -2.21 13.08 11.90
CA THR A 87 -2.88 14.01 12.81
C THR A 87 -4.38 13.76 12.79
N ASP A 88 -5.02 13.78 13.96
CA ASP A 88 -6.47 13.62 14.11
C ASP A 88 -7.11 14.99 14.37
N ASP A 89 -8.18 15.33 13.64
CA ASP A 89 -8.95 16.56 13.82
C ASP A 89 -10.27 16.37 14.59
N GLY A 90 -10.53 15.15 15.07
CA GLY A 90 -11.73 14.73 15.80
C GLY A 90 -12.80 14.09 14.92
N ASN A 91 -12.77 14.29 13.60
CA ASN A 91 -13.67 13.63 12.66
C ASN A 91 -12.92 12.75 11.67
N TYR A 92 -11.74 13.17 11.24
CA TYR A 92 -10.90 12.48 10.28
C TYR A 92 -9.44 12.44 10.74
N SER A 93 -8.76 11.39 10.33
CA SER A 93 -7.30 11.32 10.40
C SER A 93 -6.72 11.86 9.11
N HIS A 94 -5.64 12.64 9.22
CA HIS A 94 -4.89 13.16 8.09
C HIS A 94 -3.55 12.44 8.03
N PHE A 95 -3.36 11.64 6.99
CA PHE A 95 -2.10 10.99 6.64
C PHE A 95 -1.28 11.91 5.74
N LYS A 96 -0.04 12.19 6.11
CA LYS A 96 0.92 12.96 5.29
C LYS A 96 2.20 12.18 5.13
N LEU A 97 2.55 11.87 3.88
CA LEU A 97 3.84 11.36 3.50
C LEU A 97 4.78 12.54 3.22
N MET A 98 5.89 12.57 3.94
CA MET A 98 6.88 13.65 3.87
C MET A 98 8.22 13.09 3.40
N ASN A 99 9.00 13.90 2.69
CA ASN A 99 10.39 13.61 2.33
C ASN A 99 11.27 14.81 2.68
N ASP A 100 12.22 14.65 3.61
CA ASP A 100 13.06 15.76 4.09
C ASP A 100 12.25 17.01 4.53
N GLY A 101 11.04 16.77 5.07
CA GLY A 101 10.13 17.83 5.53
C GLY A 101 9.23 18.44 4.45
N GLU A 102 9.38 18.04 3.19
CA GLU A 102 8.48 18.44 2.10
C GLU A 102 7.32 17.44 1.95
N LEU A 103 6.11 17.95 1.73
CA LEU A 103 4.93 17.11 1.51
C LEU A 103 5.04 16.43 0.15
N VAL A 104 5.12 15.11 0.16
CA VAL A 104 5.02 14.28 -1.06
C VAL A 104 3.55 14.07 -1.40
N PHE A 105 2.78 13.65 -0.40
CA PHE A 105 1.40 13.26 -0.58
C PHE A 105 0.62 13.36 0.74
N GLY A 106 -0.67 13.66 0.69
CA GLY A 106 -1.54 13.55 1.86
C GLY A 106 -2.99 13.22 1.51
N LEU A 107 -3.65 12.49 2.41
CA LEU A 107 -5.07 12.17 2.34
C LEU A 107 -5.74 12.35 3.71
N PHE A 108 -7.05 12.56 3.63
CA PHE A 108 -7.95 12.40 4.77
C PHE A 108 -8.53 10.99 4.71
N TYR A 109 -8.53 10.30 5.84
CA TYR A 109 -9.17 9.00 5.98
C TYR A 109 -10.00 8.93 7.25
N GLU A 110 -11.05 8.14 7.20
CA GLU A 110 -11.75 7.71 8.41
C GLU A 110 -10.94 6.56 9.03
N SER A 111 -10.71 6.63 10.35
CA SER A 111 -10.02 5.56 11.05
C SER A 111 -10.79 4.24 10.88
N LYS A 112 -10.23 3.32 10.12
CA LYS A 112 -10.79 1.98 9.90
C LYS A 112 -10.21 1.04 10.93
N PHE A 113 -11.10 0.40 11.68
CA PHE A 113 -10.74 -0.78 12.47
C PHE A 113 -10.57 -1.95 11.51
N GLY A 114 -9.34 -2.12 11.04
CA GLY A 114 -8.93 -3.20 10.15
C GLY A 114 -8.06 -4.19 10.89
N ILE A 115 -8.32 -5.48 10.65
CA ILE A 115 -7.47 -6.56 11.14
C ILE A 115 -6.26 -6.62 10.21
N GLY A 116 -5.23 -5.81 10.46
CA GLY A 116 -4.04 -5.75 9.63
C GLY A 116 -3.36 -7.12 9.54
N LEU A 117 -3.31 -7.70 8.34
CA LEU A 117 -2.47 -8.86 8.06
C LEU A 117 -1.06 -8.38 7.78
N HIS A 118 -0.19 -8.57 8.75
CA HIS A 118 1.20 -8.18 8.62
C HIS A 118 1.89 -9.06 7.56
N PRO A 119 2.73 -8.51 6.66
CA PRO A 119 3.46 -9.30 5.66
C PRO A 119 4.37 -10.39 6.26
N TYR A 120 4.71 -10.23 7.55
CA TYR A 120 5.62 -11.10 8.29
C TYR A 120 4.90 -11.98 9.31
N ASN A 121 3.60 -11.77 9.51
CA ASN A 121 2.87 -12.46 10.55
C ASN A 121 1.40 -12.64 10.14
N ARG A 122 0.99 -13.90 9.97
CA ARG A 122 -0.42 -14.26 9.78
C ARG A 122 -1.25 -14.04 11.07
N THR A 123 -0.61 -13.63 12.16
CA THR A 123 -1.31 -13.25 13.39
C THR A 123 -1.99 -11.91 13.17
N ARG A 124 -3.30 -11.93 13.39
CA ARG A 124 -4.19 -10.78 13.27
C ARG A 124 -3.86 -9.76 14.38
N GLU A 125 -3.43 -8.56 13.99
CA GLU A 125 -3.27 -7.42 14.88
C GLU A 125 -4.31 -6.35 14.53
N ASP A 126 -4.91 -5.73 15.54
CA ASP A 126 -5.89 -4.65 15.38
C ASP A 126 -5.13 -3.33 15.21
N ILE A 127 -4.79 -2.99 13.97
CA ILE A 127 -4.00 -1.81 13.61
C ILE A 127 -4.43 -1.34 12.23
N ASP A 128 -4.63 -0.03 12.05
CA ASP A 128 -4.92 0.53 10.74
C ASP A 128 -3.67 0.58 9.85
N PHE A 129 -3.89 0.49 8.53
CA PHE A 129 -2.81 0.45 7.54
C PHE A 129 -1.90 1.68 7.63
N TYR A 130 -2.48 2.86 7.75
CA TYR A 130 -1.75 4.14 7.74
C TYR A 130 -0.87 4.28 8.97
N TYR A 131 -1.41 3.98 10.15
CA TYR A 131 -0.64 3.99 11.38
C TYR A 131 0.43 2.91 11.39
N TRP A 132 0.12 1.68 10.94
CA TRP A 132 1.13 0.64 10.77
C TRP A 132 2.27 1.13 9.88
N LEU A 133 1.95 1.67 8.70
CA LEU A 133 2.94 2.16 7.76
C LEU A 133 3.79 3.28 8.38
N SER A 134 3.18 4.20 9.14
CA SER A 134 3.90 5.27 9.85
C SER A 134 4.94 4.74 10.83
N LYS A 135 4.70 3.59 11.47
CA LYS A 135 5.67 2.95 12.37
C LYS A 135 6.76 2.19 11.65
N LYS A 136 6.53 1.76 10.41
CA LYS A 136 7.48 0.96 9.63
C LYS A 136 8.34 1.76 8.68
N ILE A 137 7.85 2.89 8.16
CA ILE A 137 8.51 3.65 7.09
C ILE A 137 9.92 4.13 7.46
N SER A 138 10.21 4.30 8.75
CA SER A 138 11.54 4.69 9.25
C SER A 138 12.40 3.51 9.74
N ASP A 139 11.88 2.28 9.76
CA ASP A 139 12.63 1.08 10.17
C ASP A 139 13.45 0.53 8.99
N PRO A 140 14.79 0.43 9.08
CA PRO A 140 15.61 -0.16 8.02
C PRO A 140 15.19 -1.58 7.60
N LYS A 141 14.62 -2.38 8.52
CA LYS A 141 14.15 -3.74 8.20
C LYS A 141 12.98 -3.75 7.23
N PHE A 142 12.17 -2.69 7.22
CA PHE A 142 11.07 -2.51 6.27
C PHE A 142 11.61 -2.54 4.84
N TYR A 143 12.64 -1.73 4.57
CA TYR A 143 13.27 -1.64 3.26
C TYR A 143 13.86 -2.97 2.79
N THR A 144 14.60 -3.65 3.67
CA THR A 144 15.14 -4.99 3.34
C THR A 144 14.05 -5.99 2.97
N THR A 145 12.90 -5.94 3.63
CA THR A 145 11.83 -6.91 3.40
C THR A 145 11.09 -6.65 2.11
N TYR A 146 10.87 -5.37 1.80
CA TYR A 146 10.23 -4.95 0.57
C TYR A 146 11.20 -4.90 -0.62
N THR A 147 12.41 -5.44 -0.47
CA THR A 147 13.34 -5.66 -1.58
C THR A 147 13.15 -7.08 -2.13
N LYS A 148 12.28 -7.24 -3.13
CA LYS A 148 11.91 -8.54 -3.75
C LYS A 148 11.63 -8.37 -5.24
N ASP A 149 11.81 -9.44 -6.02
CA ASP A 149 11.34 -9.48 -7.40
C ASP A 149 9.80 -9.33 -7.45
N ILE A 150 9.31 -8.67 -8.49
CA ILE A 150 7.88 -8.43 -8.70
C ILE A 150 7.30 -9.60 -9.49
N GLU A 151 6.19 -10.14 -8.98
CA GLU A 151 5.40 -11.15 -9.69
C GLU A 151 4.35 -10.47 -10.57
N TYR A 152 4.49 -10.65 -11.89
CA TYR A 152 3.59 -10.07 -12.88
C TYR A 152 2.55 -11.10 -13.33
N LEU A 153 1.29 -10.67 -13.45
CA LEU A 153 0.23 -11.52 -14.01
C LEU A 153 0.49 -11.79 -15.49
N SER A 154 0.28 -13.05 -15.89
CA SER A 154 0.44 -13.53 -17.27
C SER A 154 -0.75 -13.21 -18.17
#